data_AF-A0A519NRE0-F1
#
_entry.id   AF-A0A519NRE0-F1
#
_cell.length_a   1.000
_cell.length_b   1.000
_cell.length_c   1.000
_cell.angle_alpha   90.00
_cell.angle_beta   90.00
_cell.angle_gamma   90.00
#
_symmetry.space_group_name_H-M   'P 1'
#
loop_
_entity.id
_entity.type
_entity.pdbx_description
1 polymer ?
#
loop_
_entity_poly.entity_id
_entity_poly.type
_entity_poly.pdbx_seq_one_letter_code
_entity_poly.pdbx_strand_id
1 'polypeptide(L)'
;MSAQIQVGLLNAFIEKEKFESDQKLNYPGTSREIKIALTTAVNSLALMCIHEILGRHENGNLLSILDVWLQGLNTEAELDGEDRDRICLYAEEILDILNIKSSNGILNIWRYGFNPL
;
A
#
# COMPACT_ATOMS: atom_id res chain seq x y z
N MET A 1 0.00 19.93 1.84
CA MET A 1 0.84 19.38 2.95
C MET A 1 2.30 19.39 2.49
N SER A 2 3.28 19.65 3.36
CA SER A 2 4.70 19.68 2.96
C SER A 2 5.32 18.29 2.90
N ALA A 3 6.38 18.12 2.11
CA ALA A 3 7.14 16.86 2.01
C ALA A 3 7.60 16.32 3.37
N GLN A 4 8.05 17.20 4.27
CA GLN A 4 8.47 16.81 5.63
C GLN A 4 7.33 16.20 6.44
N ILE A 5 6.10 16.74 6.31
CA ILE A 5 4.92 16.19 6.99
C ILE A 5 4.56 14.84 6.38
N GLN A 6 4.59 14.71 5.05
CA GLN A 6 4.29 13.44 4.37
C GLN A 6 5.26 12.33 4.80
N VAL A 7 6.56 12.62 4.83
CA VAL A 7 7.58 11.67 5.31
C VAL A 7 7.33 11.29 6.77
N GLY A 8 6.99 12.25 7.64
CA GLY A 8 6.64 11.96 9.02
C GLY A 8 5.43 11.01 9.16
N LEU A 9 4.38 11.23 8.37
CA LEU A 9 3.20 10.39 8.36
C LEU A 9 3.47 8.99 7.78
N LEU A 10 4.30 8.88 6.74
CA LEU A 10 4.71 7.58 6.18
C LEU A 10 5.56 6.78 7.17
N ASN A 11 6.43 7.43 7.95
CA ASN A 11 7.17 6.77 9.03
C ASN A 11 6.22 6.25 10.12
N ALA A 12 5.24 7.05 10.53
CA ALA A 12 4.21 6.60 11.48
C ALA A 12 3.37 5.43 10.92
N PHE A 13 3.06 5.47 9.61
CA PHE A 13 2.42 4.34 8.93
C PHE A 13 3.27 3.08 9.01
N ILE A 14 4.59 3.17 8.78
CA ILE A 14 5.52 2.01 8.83
C ILE A 14 5.52 1.37 10.23
N GLU A 15 5.53 2.19 11.29
CA GLU A 15 5.54 1.75 12.70
C GLU A 15 4.22 1.13 13.17
N LYS A 16 3.10 1.43 12.49
CA LYS A 16 1.78 0.89 12.83
C LYS A 16 1.75 -0.64 12.71
N GLU A 17 1.11 -1.31 13.68
CA GLU A 17 0.73 -2.72 13.58
C GLU A 17 -0.21 -2.95 12.38
N LYS A 18 0.04 -4.03 11.61
CA LYS A 18 -0.70 -4.33 10.39
C LYS A 18 -1.23 -5.75 10.38
N PHE A 19 -2.30 -5.94 9.61
CA PHE A 19 -2.98 -7.23 9.44
C PHE A 19 -3.46 -7.86 10.76
N GLU A 20 -3.71 -7.03 11.78
CA GLU A 20 -4.47 -7.42 12.96
C GLU A 20 -5.96 -7.52 12.64
N SER A 21 -6.68 -8.32 13.44
CA SER A 21 -8.13 -8.40 13.31
C SER A 21 -8.77 -7.04 13.49
N ASP A 22 -9.68 -6.68 12.60
CA ASP A 22 -10.35 -5.39 12.56
C ASP A 22 -11.85 -5.60 12.34
N GLN A 23 -12.61 -5.53 13.43
CA GLN A 23 -14.05 -5.74 13.40
C GLN A 23 -14.79 -4.70 12.56
N LYS A 24 -14.28 -3.46 12.46
CA LYS A 24 -14.93 -2.41 11.66
C LYS A 24 -14.84 -2.70 10.18
N LEU A 25 -13.76 -3.37 9.78
CA LEU A 25 -13.48 -3.74 8.39
C LEU A 25 -13.83 -5.21 8.09
N ASN A 26 -14.48 -5.90 9.04
CA ASN A 26 -14.79 -7.33 8.98
C ASN A 26 -13.58 -8.19 8.57
N TYR A 27 -12.38 -7.77 8.96
CA TYR A 27 -11.14 -8.44 8.63
C TYR A 27 -10.70 -9.29 9.82
N PRO A 28 -10.64 -10.63 9.71
CA PRO A 28 -10.32 -11.50 10.85
C PRO A 28 -8.86 -11.43 11.28
N GLY A 29 -7.99 -10.82 10.47
CA GLY A 29 -6.54 -10.92 10.63
C GLY A 29 -5.99 -12.13 9.88
N THR A 30 -4.67 -12.16 9.72
CA THR A 30 -3.97 -13.26 9.04
C THR A 30 -3.02 -13.99 9.99
N SER A 31 -2.46 -15.13 9.55
CA SER A 31 -1.52 -15.91 10.35
C SER A 31 -0.25 -15.10 10.67
N ARG A 32 0.50 -15.51 11.70
CA ARG A 32 1.70 -14.78 12.12
C ARG A 32 2.76 -14.73 11.01
N GLU A 33 2.95 -15.83 10.30
CA GLU A 33 3.93 -15.97 9.23
C GLU A 33 3.58 -15.06 8.06
N ILE A 34 2.31 -15.07 7.62
CA ILE A 34 1.81 -14.23 6.53
C ILE A 34 1.86 -12.76 6.93
N LYS A 35 1.44 -12.43 8.16
CA LYS A 35 1.45 -11.06 8.70
C LYS A 35 2.83 -10.41 8.60
N ILE A 36 3.90 -11.12 8.92
CA ILE A 36 5.27 -10.61 8.82
C ILE A 36 5.62 -10.28 7.36
N ALA A 37 5.33 -11.20 6.44
CA ALA A 37 5.61 -11.02 5.01
C ALA A 37 4.81 -9.84 4.44
N LEU A 38 3.50 -9.77 4.68
CA LEU A 38 2.64 -8.70 4.16
C LEU A 38 2.94 -7.34 4.79
N THR A 39 3.25 -7.31 6.09
CA THR A 39 3.69 -6.07 6.75
C THR A 39 4.98 -5.55 6.12
N THR A 40 5.94 -6.44 5.86
CA THR A 40 7.21 -6.09 5.19
C THR A 40 6.95 -5.54 3.79
N ALA A 41 6.08 -6.20 3.02
CA ALA A 41 5.73 -5.77 1.68
C ALA A 41 5.01 -4.41 1.67
N VAL A 42 4.01 -4.19 2.52
CA VAL A 42 3.29 -2.91 2.60
C VAL A 42 4.21 -1.78 3.09
N ASN A 43 5.10 -2.07 4.04
CA ASN A 43 6.10 -1.09 4.49
C ASN A 43 7.09 -0.74 3.38
N SER A 44 7.39 -1.65 2.45
CA SER A 44 8.29 -1.36 1.34
C SER A 44 7.69 -0.33 0.36
N LEU A 45 6.38 -0.35 0.13
CA LEU A 45 5.68 0.69 -0.63
C LEU A 45 5.87 2.07 0.02
N ALA A 46 5.62 2.17 1.33
CA ALA A 46 5.81 3.42 2.06
C ALA A 46 7.26 3.93 2.00
N LEU A 47 8.24 3.03 2.14
CA LEU A 47 9.66 3.36 2.01
C LEU A 47 10.04 3.84 0.60
N MET A 48 9.52 3.19 -0.45
CA MET A 48 9.71 3.64 -1.84
C MET A 48 9.15 5.05 -2.04
N CYS A 49 7.97 5.35 -1.49
CA CYS A 49 7.39 6.69 -1.53
C CYS A 49 8.24 7.72 -0.76
N ILE A 50 8.75 7.38 0.43
CA ILE A 50 9.67 8.25 1.19
C ILE A 50 10.91 8.57 0.35
N HIS A 51 11.53 7.54 -0.25
CA HIS A 51 12.70 7.72 -1.09
C HIS A 51 12.42 8.66 -2.27
N GLU A 52 11.28 8.50 -2.95
CA GLU A 52 10.85 9.38 -4.04
C GLU A 52 10.68 10.83 -3.56
N ILE A 53 9.98 11.04 -2.43
CA ILE A 53 9.76 12.38 -1.86
C ILE A 53 11.09 13.07 -1.50
N LEU A 54 12.05 12.34 -0.92
CA LEU A 54 13.32 12.89 -0.46
C LEU A 54 14.34 13.06 -1.60
N GLY A 55 14.29 12.21 -2.63
CA GLY A 55 15.27 12.15 -3.72
C GLY A 55 15.23 13.32 -4.69
N ARG A 56 14.16 14.14 -4.69
CA ARG A 56 13.95 15.25 -5.66
C ARG A 56 14.20 14.86 -7.13
N HIS A 57 14.03 13.59 -7.50
CA HIS A 57 14.27 13.18 -8.87
C HIS A 57 13.08 13.50 -9.77
N GLU A 58 13.42 14.08 -10.91
CA GLU A 58 12.54 14.40 -12.01
C GLU A 58 11.94 13.10 -12.57
N ASN A 59 10.61 12.95 -12.48
CA ASN A 59 9.76 12.02 -13.24
C ASN A 59 9.34 10.67 -12.60
N GLY A 60 9.60 10.39 -11.32
CA GLY A 60 8.98 9.25 -10.64
C GLY A 60 7.50 9.55 -10.31
N ASN A 61 6.56 9.03 -11.09
CA ASN A 61 5.15 9.12 -10.73
C ASN A 61 4.87 8.16 -9.57
N LEU A 62 4.42 8.67 -8.42
CA LEU A 62 4.05 7.86 -7.24
C LEU A 62 3.02 6.75 -7.59
N LEU A 63 2.17 6.96 -8.61
CA LEU A 63 1.27 5.92 -9.11
C LEU A 63 2.01 4.81 -9.88
N SER A 64 3.11 5.12 -10.55
CA SER A 64 3.97 4.10 -11.17
C SER A 64 4.69 3.25 -10.12
N ILE A 65 5.05 3.83 -8.97
CA ILE A 65 5.59 3.07 -7.83
C ILE A 65 4.54 2.07 -7.34
N LEU A 66 3.29 2.52 -7.16
CA LEU A 66 2.19 1.64 -6.76
C LEU A 66 1.97 0.49 -7.75
N ASP A 67 1.92 0.78 -9.05
CA ASP A 67 1.70 -0.23 -10.08
C ASP A 67 2.80 -1.30 -10.10
N VAL A 68 4.08 -0.87 -10.12
CA VAL A 68 5.22 -1.80 -10.09
C VAL A 68 5.24 -2.63 -8.81
N TRP A 69 4.94 -2.02 -7.66
CA TRP A 69 4.88 -2.73 -6.39
C TRP A 69 3.77 -3.80 -6.37
N LEU A 70 2.58 -3.49 -6.88
CA LEU A 70 1.46 -4.45 -6.98
C LEU A 70 1.76 -5.60 -7.94
N GLN A 71 2.45 -5.33 -9.06
CA GLN A 71 2.89 -6.38 -9.98
C GLN A 71 3.86 -7.36 -9.30
N GLY A 72 4.74 -6.87 -8.41
CA GLY A 72 5.64 -7.70 -7.61
C GLY A 72 4.94 -8.54 -6.54
N LEU A 73 3.78 -8.13 -6.04
CA LEU A 73 2.99 -8.92 -5.09
C LEU A 73 2.34 -10.16 -5.73
N ASN A 74 2.05 -10.12 -7.03
CA ASN A 74 1.41 -11.23 -7.74
C ASN A 74 2.27 -12.50 -7.77
N THR A 75 3.57 -12.40 -7.53
CA THR A 75 4.51 -13.53 -7.61
C THR A 75 4.73 -14.24 -6.28
N GLU A 76 4.28 -13.69 -5.14
CA GLU A 76 4.80 -14.08 -3.82
C GLU A 76 3.87 -14.95 -2.95
N ALA A 77 2.54 -15.00 -3.15
CA ALA A 77 1.70 -15.92 -2.36
C ALA A 77 0.27 -16.05 -2.88
N GLU A 78 -0.39 -17.16 -2.51
CA GLU A 78 -1.84 -17.35 -2.49
C GLU A 78 -2.51 -16.35 -1.52
N LEU A 79 -2.48 -15.05 -1.82
CA LEU A 79 -3.22 -14.04 -1.07
C LEU A 79 -4.72 -14.32 -1.22
N ASP A 80 -5.38 -14.57 -0.09
CA ASP A 80 -6.83 -14.67 -0.08
C ASP A 80 -7.49 -13.32 -0.37
N GLY A 81 -8.82 -13.34 -0.57
CA GLY A 81 -9.56 -12.13 -0.93
C GLY A 81 -9.47 -11.03 0.13
N GLU A 82 -9.48 -11.42 1.41
CA GLU A 82 -9.51 -10.49 2.54
C GLU A 82 -8.16 -9.80 2.72
N ASP A 83 -7.05 -10.53 2.56
CA ASP A 83 -5.70 -9.99 2.58
C ASP A 83 -5.46 -9.03 1.41
N ARG A 84 -5.98 -9.34 0.22
CA ARG A 84 -5.93 -8.41 -0.93
C ARG A 84 -6.73 -7.14 -0.67
N ASP A 85 -7.94 -7.26 -0.13
CA ASP A 85 -8.75 -6.09 0.25
C ASP A 85 -8.04 -5.24 1.30
N ARG A 86 -7.40 -5.87 2.29
CA ARG A 86 -6.62 -5.18 3.31
C ARG A 86 -5.39 -4.47 2.74
N ILE A 87 -4.70 -5.09 1.78
CA ILE A 87 -3.58 -4.48 1.04
C ILE A 87 -4.06 -3.24 0.27
N CYS A 88 -5.21 -3.31 -0.41
CA CYS A 88 -5.77 -2.16 -1.12
C CYS A 88 -6.04 -0.99 -0.16
N LEU A 89 -6.62 -1.25 1.01
CA LEU A 89 -6.87 -0.21 2.02
C LEU A 89 -5.57 0.44 2.53
N TYR A 90 -4.50 -0.34 2.72
CA TYR A 90 -3.20 0.22 3.10
C TYR A 90 -2.59 1.06 1.98
N ALA A 91 -2.73 0.65 0.72
CA ALA A 91 -2.28 1.46 -0.41
C ALA A 91 -3.08 2.78 -0.50
N GLU A 92 -4.40 2.74 -0.27
CA GLU A 92 -5.24 3.95 -0.21
C GLU A 92 -4.82 4.89 0.92
N GLU A 93 -4.52 4.37 2.11
CA GLU A 93 -4.01 5.16 3.23
C GLU A 93 -2.68 5.87 2.87
N ILE A 94 -1.79 5.19 2.15
CA ILE A 94 -0.54 5.79 1.64
C ILE A 94 -0.86 6.88 0.60
N LEU A 95 -1.78 6.64 -0.34
CA LEU A 95 -2.20 7.65 -1.33
C LEU A 95 -2.81 8.88 -0.65
N ASP A 96 -3.60 8.70 0.39
CA ASP A 96 -4.17 9.77 1.20
C ASP A 96 -3.09 10.60 1.90
N ILE A 97 -2.09 9.96 2.51
CA ILE A 97 -0.91 10.64 3.07
C ILE A 97 -0.19 11.45 1.98
N LEU A 98 -0.14 10.95 0.75
CA LEU A 98 0.48 11.60 -0.40
C LEU A 98 -0.41 12.66 -1.07
N ASN A 99 -1.66 12.86 -0.62
CA ASN A 99 -2.70 13.69 -1.26
C ASN A 99 -3.02 13.27 -2.70
N ILE A 100 -2.89 11.99 -3.02
CA ILE A 100 -3.26 11.41 -4.32
C ILE A 100 -4.69 10.91 -4.22
N LYS A 101 -5.62 11.60 -4.89
CA LYS A 101 -7.07 11.35 -4.77
C LYS A 101 -7.55 10.06 -5.43
N SER A 102 -6.75 9.46 -6.30
CA SER A 102 -7.15 8.29 -7.06
C SER A 102 -5.94 7.46 -7.46
N SER A 103 -6.10 6.14 -7.42
CA SER A 103 -5.15 5.19 -7.99
C SER A 103 -5.28 5.04 -9.51
N ASN A 104 -6.15 5.82 -10.19
CA ASN A 104 -6.47 5.64 -11.61
C ASN A 104 -6.88 4.21 -11.98
N GLY A 105 -7.54 3.51 -11.05
CA GLY A 105 -8.01 2.14 -11.25
C GLY A 105 -6.95 1.05 -11.04
N ILE A 106 -5.70 1.41 -10.74
CA ILE A 106 -4.60 0.45 -10.51
C ILE A 106 -5.00 -0.58 -9.44
N LEU A 107 -5.60 -0.13 -8.33
CA LEU A 107 -6.05 -1.02 -7.26
C LEU A 107 -7.18 -1.96 -7.70
N ASN A 108 -8.16 -1.46 -8.45
CA ASN A 108 -9.27 -2.30 -8.96
C ASN A 108 -8.75 -3.37 -9.93
N ILE A 109 -7.86 -2.98 -10.85
CA ILE A 109 -7.27 -3.90 -11.83
C ILE A 109 -6.48 -4.99 -11.10
N TRP A 110 -5.68 -4.63 -10.09
CA TRP A 110 -4.94 -5.61 -9.32
C TRP A 110 -5.86 -6.55 -8.52
N ARG A 111 -6.89 -5.99 -7.88
CA ARG A 111 -7.78 -6.75 -6.99
C ARG A 111 -8.76 -7.67 -7.72
N TYR A 112 -9.33 -7.18 -8.81
CA TYR A 112 -10.46 -7.80 -9.51
C TYR A 112 -10.14 -8.20 -10.95
N GLY A 113 -8.99 -7.81 -11.50
CA GLY A 113 -8.60 -8.08 -12.89
C GLY A 113 -9.24 -7.12 -13.92
N PHE A 114 -10.06 -6.17 -13.48
CA PHE A 114 -10.67 -5.16 -14.33
C PHE A 114 -10.95 -3.88 -13.55
N ASN A 115 -11.18 -2.79 -14.29
CA ASN A 115 -11.62 -1.53 -13.73
C ASN A 115 -13.05 -1.24 -14.22
N PRO A 116 -14.08 -1.18 -13.36
CA PRO A 116 -15.47 -1.01 -13.76
C PRO A 116 -15.84 0.40 -14.26
N LEU A 117 -14.87 1.21 -14.70
CA LEU A 117 -15.10 2.61 -15.15
C LEU A 117 -16.25 2.73 -16.14
#